data_AF-A0A097AZU8-F1
#
_entry.id   AF-A0A097AZU8-F1
#
_cell.length_a   1.000
_cell.length_b   1.000
_cell.length_c   1.000
_cell.angle_alpha   90.00
_cell.angle_beta   90.00
_cell.angle_gamma   90.00
#
_symmetry.space_group_name_H-M   'P 1'
#
loop_
_entity.id
_entity.type
_entity.pdbx_description
1 polymer ?
#
loop_
_entity_poly.entity_id
_entity_poly.type
_entity_poly.pdbx_seq_one_letter_code
_entity_poly.pdbx_strand_id
1 'polypeptide(L)' 'MRVSLIVTAIALLIGGCSNTWQGVKDDSSKVWGDTKQAIHEATAEE' A
#
# COMPACT_ATOMS: atom_id res chain seq x y z
N MET A 1 29.99 -5.29 6.57
CA MET A 1 29.81 -4.20 7.57
C MET A 1 29.03 -3.00 7.02
N ARG A 2 29.42 -2.38 5.90
CA ARG A 2 28.71 -1.18 5.36
C ARG A 2 27.26 -1.47 4.94
N VAL A 3 27.01 -2.61 4.28
CA VAL A 3 25.66 -3.01 3.84
C VAL A 3 24.72 -3.27 5.02
N SER A 4 25.19 -3.90 6.10
CA SER A 4 24.37 -4.14 7.30
C SER A 4 23.87 -2.85 7.96
N LEU A 5 24.68 -1.79 7.95
CA LEU A 5 24.27 -0.49 8.51
C LEU A 5 23.20 0.18 7.64
N ILE A 6 23.32 0.07 6.32
CA ILE A 6 22.33 0.61 5.37
C ILE A 6 20.99 -0.11 5.53
N VAL A 7 21.00 -1.45 5.62
CA VAL A 7 19.77 -2.24 5.83
C VAL A 7 19.09 -1.87 7.15
N THR A 8 19.87 -1.67 8.21
CA THR A 8 19.33 -1.25 9.51
C THR A 8 18.72 0.15 9.45
N ALA A 9 19.37 1.10 8.76
CA ALA A 9 18.83 2.45 8.59
C ALA A 9 17.52 2.45 7.78
N ILE A 10 17.43 1.67 6.70
CA ILE A 10 16.21 1.55 5.90
C ILE A 10 15.08 0.91 6.71
N ALA A 11 15.38 -0.13 7.49
CA ALA A 11 14.39 -0.78 8.34
C ALA A 11 13.80 0.18 9.39
N LEU A 12 14.62 1.08 9.96
CA LEU A 12 14.15 2.11 10.89
C LEU A 12 13.27 3.17 10.21
N LEU A 13 13.57 3.55 8.97
CA LEU A 13 12.75 4.49 8.20
C LEU A 13 11.37 3.91 7.85
N ILE A 14 11.31 2.63 7.47
CA ILE A 14 10.04 1.95 7.13
C ILE A 14 9.25 1.60 8.40
N GLY A 15 9.94 1.18 9.47
CA GLY A 15 9.31 0.81 10.75
C GLY A 15 8.81 2.00 11.58
N GLY A 16 9.46 3.17 11.48
CA GLY A 16 9.10 4.36 12.26
C GLY A 16 7.78 5.03 11.87
N CYS A 17 7.25 4.72 10.67
CA CYS A 17 6.02 5.31 10.12
C CYS A 17 4.89 4.28 9.94
N SER A 18 4.80 3.28 10.82
CA SER A 18 3.88 2.14 10.70
C SER A 18 2.40 2.53 10.56
N ASN A 19 1.95 3.61 11.20
CA ASN A 19 0.56 4.11 11.07
C ASN A 19 0.30 4.76 9.71
N THR A 20 1.26 5.51 9.18
CA THR A 20 1.15 6.13 7.85
C THR A 20 1.10 5.06 6.76
N TRP A 21 1.90 4.00 6.87
CA TRP A 21 1.89 2.90 5.89
C TRP A 21 0.61 2.08 5.93
N GLN A 22 -0.01 1.94 7.11
CA GLN A 22 -1.33 1.32 7.24
C GLN A 22 -2.41 2.15 6.54
N GLY A 23 -2.46 3.47 6.78
CA GLY A 23 -3.41 4.34 6.09
C GLY A 23 -3.28 4.30 4.56
N VAL A 24 -2.04 4.39 4.04
CA VAL A 24 -1.78 4.26 2.59
C VAL A 24 -2.26 2.92 2.04
N LYS A 25 -2.04 1.82 2.79
CA LYS A 25 -2.48 0.48 2.38
C LYS A 25 -4.00 0.38 2.36
N ASP A 26 -4.68 0.91 3.37
CA ASP A 26 -6.14 0.87 3.49
C ASP A 26 -6.79 1.69 2.38
N ASP A 27 -6.31 2.92 2.14
CA ASP A 27 -6.79 3.79 1.05
C ASP A 27 -6.57 3.15 -0.31
N SER A 28 -5.37 2.59 -0.55
CA SER A 28 -5.06 1.91 -1.82
C SER A 28 -5.97 0.69 -2.04
N SER A 29 -6.23 -0.08 -0.98
CA SER A 29 -7.10 -1.25 -1.05
C SER A 29 -8.54 -0.86 -1.35
N LYS A 30 -9.01 0.23 -0.74
CA LYS A 30 -10.34 0.79 -1.00
C LYS A 30 -10.49 1.25 -2.44
N VAL A 31 -9.59 2.11 -2.93
CA VAL A 31 -9.63 2.63 -4.31
C VAL A 31 -9.59 1.48 -5.33
N TRP A 32 -8.78 0.46 -5.08
CA TRP A 32 -8.72 -0.72 -5.94
C TRP A 32 -10.03 -1.52 -5.96
N GLY A 33 -10.66 -1.69 -4.79
CA GLY A 33 -11.97 -2.31 -4.66
C GLY A 33 -13.04 -1.52 -5.42
N ASP A 34 -13.11 -0.21 -5.20
CA ASP A 34 -14.05 0.70 -5.84
C ASP A 34 -13.87 0.68 -7.37
N THR A 35 -12.62 0.66 -7.86
CA THR A 35 -12.30 0.55 -9.29
C THR A 35 -12.81 -0.75 -9.89
N LYS A 36 -12.58 -1.89 -9.22
CA LYS A 36 -13.05 -3.19 -9.68
C LYS A 36 -14.58 -3.25 -9.73
N GLN A 37 -15.23 -2.69 -8.72
CA GLN A 37 -16.68 -2.63 -8.67
C GLN A 37 -17.22 -1.79 -9.83
N ALA A 38 -16.67 -0.59 -10.07
CA ALA A 38 -17.10 0.27 -11.17
C ALA A 38 -16.94 -0.41 -12.55
N ILE A 39 -15.84 -1.13 -12.78
CA ILE A 39 -15.64 -1.91 -14.01
C ILE A 39 -16.66 -3.05 -14.10
N HIS A 40 -16.90 -3.77 -13.00
CA HIS A 40 -17.87 -4.86 -12.98
C HIS A 40 -19.28 -4.36 -13.29
N GLU A 41 -19.70 -3.25 -12.69
CA GLU A 41 -20.99 -2.60 -12.98
C GLU A 41 -21.07 -2.19 -14.46
N ALA A 42 -20.03 -1.56 -15.00
CA ALA A 42 -20.00 -1.14 -16.40
C ALA A 42 -20.03 -2.30 -17.42
N THR A 43 -19.58 -3.50 -17.04
CA THR A 43 -19.51 -4.67 -17.93
C THR A 43 -20.58 -5.73 -17.63
N ALA A 44 -21.25 -5.68 -16.48
CA ALA A 44 -22.32 -6.62 -16.13
C ALA A 44 -23.63 -6.38 -16.89
N GLU A 45 -23.73 -5.25 -17.60
CA GLU A 45 -24.88 -4.89 -18.45
C GLU A 45 -24.66 -5.28 -19.93
N GLU A 46 -23.64 -6.09 -20.23
CA GLU A 46 -23.41 -6.75 -21.53
C GLU A 46 -23.80 -8.25 -21.53
#